data_AF-A0A928EV51-F1
#
_entry.id   AF-A0A928EV51-F1
#
_cell.length_a   1.000
_cell.length_b   1.000
_cell.length_c   1.000
_cell.angle_alpha   90.00
_cell.angle_beta   90.00
_cell.angle_gamma   90.00
#
_symmetry.space_group_name_H-M   'P 1'
#
loop_
_entity.id
_entity.type
_entity.pdbx_description
1 polymer ?
#
loop_
_entity_poly.entity_id
_entity_poly.type
_entity_poly.pdbx_seq_one_letter_code
_entity_poly.pdbx_strand_id
1 'polypeptide(L)' 'MDFVRKYWPMPFKVKSGDVGSLVKVLIVFLIACLIVGILIGVLAKLPIIGIIFAIIGSLVEIYSIVGAILCVLKFLGTVK' A
#
# COMPACT_ATOMS: atom_id res chain seq x y z
N MET A 1 11.26 -6.76 -9.31
CA MET A 1 11.00 -7.21 -7.92
C MET A 1 11.79 -6.41 -6.90
N ASP A 2 13.10 -6.22 -7.12
CA ASP A 2 13.99 -5.56 -6.16
C ASP A 2 13.70 -4.07 -5.93
N PHE A 3 13.40 -3.33 -7.01
CA PHE A 3 13.05 -1.91 -6.88
C PHE A 3 11.76 -1.70 -6.07
N VAL A 4 10.71 -2.46 -6.39
CA VAL A 4 9.45 -2.42 -5.64
C VAL A 4 9.70 -2.79 -4.18
N ARG A 5 10.41 -3.90 -3.89
CA ARG A 5 10.75 -4.32 -2.51
C ARG A 5 11.57 -3.29 -1.73
N LYS A 6 12.41 -2.50 -2.40
CA LYS A 6 13.26 -1.47 -1.77
C LYS A 6 12.45 -0.24 -1.30
N TYR A 7 11.41 0.11 -2.04
CA TYR A 7 10.53 1.25 -1.70
C TYR A 7 9.20 0.82 -1.08
N TRP A 8 8.94 -0.50 -0.98
CA TRP A 8 7.74 -1.01 -0.35
C TRP A 8 7.89 -0.99 1.17
N PRO A 9 6.97 -0.34 1.90
CA PRO A 9 7.07 -0.20 3.35
C PRO A 9 6.90 -1.52 4.10
N MET A 10 6.47 -2.59 3.43
CA MET A 10 6.15 -3.87 4.06
C MET A 10 6.96 -5.03 3.46
N PRO A 11 7.64 -5.84 4.27
CA PRO A 11 8.30 -7.02 3.75
C PRO A 11 7.24 -7.96 3.19
N PHE A 12 7.30 -8.26 1.88
CA PHE A 12 6.45 -9.27 1.23
C PHE A 12 6.82 -10.70 1.71
N LYS A 13 6.70 -10.97 3.01
CA LYS A 13 6.81 -12.29 3.63
C LYS A 13 5.48 -13.04 3.47
N VAL A 14 5.02 -13.16 2.23
CA VAL A 14 3.89 -14.03 1.88
C VAL A 14 4.49 -15.37 1.48
N LYS A 15 4.23 -16.43 2.25
CA LYS A 15 4.52 -17.80 1.82
C LYS A 15 3.48 -18.19 0.76
N SER A 16 3.93 -18.59 -0.43
CA SER A 16 3.04 -19.12 -1.47
C SER A 16 2.28 -20.33 -0.94
N GLY A 17 0.95 -20.36 -1.13
CA GLY A 17 0.07 -21.44 -0.68
C GLY A 17 -0.57 -21.25 0.70
N ASP A 18 -0.19 -20.23 1.46
CA ASP A 18 -0.72 -20.00 2.82
C ASP A 18 -1.63 -18.76 2.87
N VAL A 19 -2.94 -18.99 2.72
CA VAL A 19 -3.99 -17.95 2.69
C VAL A 19 -3.95 -17.09 3.95
N GLY A 20 -3.66 -17.68 5.11
CA GLY A 20 -3.57 -16.97 6.38
C GLY A 20 -2.37 -16.01 6.43
N SER A 21 -1.27 -16.34 5.77
CA SER A 21 -0.10 -15.44 5.66
C SER A 21 -0.41 -14.23 4.78
N LEU A 22 -1.22 -14.40 3.73
CA LEU A 22 -1.61 -13.28 2.89
C LEU A 22 -2.59 -12.35 3.58
N VAL A 23 -3.64 -12.91 4.20
CA VAL A 23 -4.66 -12.13 4.89
C VAL A 23 -4.01 -11.24 5.96
N LYS A 24 -3.03 -11.76 6.71
CA LYS A 24 -2.25 -10.98 7.68
C LYS A 24 -1.49 -9.82 7.05
N VAL A 25 -0.77 -10.05 5.94
CA VAL A 25 -0.02 -8.98 5.25
C VAL A 25 -0.96 -7.95 4.65
N LEU A 26 -2.08 -8.39 4.05
CA LEU A 26 -3.09 -7.52 3.46
C LEU A 26 -3.77 -6.64 4.51
N ILE A 27 -4.10 -7.20 5.68
CA ILE A 27 -4.68 -6.45 6.80
C ILE A 27 -3.70 -5.39 7.29
N VAL A 28 -2.42 -5.74 7.52
CA VAL A 28 -1.42 -4.77 7.97
C VAL A 28 -1.20 -3.68 6.90
N PHE A 29 -1.23 -4.06 5.62
CA PHE A 29 -1.14 -3.13 4.50
C PHE A 29 -2.33 -2.17 4.43
N LEU A 30 -3.56 -2.68 4.59
CA LEU A 30 -4.77 -1.86 4.67
C LEU A 30 -4.72 -0.90 5.85
N ILE A 31 -4.27 -1.35 7.03
CA ILE A 31 -4.12 -0.49 8.21
C ILE A 31 -3.10 0.63 7.94
N ALA A 32 -1.95 0.31 7.36
CA ALA A 32 -0.93 1.30 7.01
C ALA A 32 -1.48 2.32 5.99
N CYS A 33 -2.18 1.84 4.96
CA CYS A 33 -2.81 2.70 3.95
C CYS A 33 -3.88 3.62 4.57
N LEU A 34 -4.69 3.11 5.51
CA LEU A 34 -5.69 3.88 6.23
C LEU A 34 -5.04 5.01 7.05
N ILE A 35 -3.99 4.69 7.81
CA ILE A 35 -3.26 5.67 8.61
C ILE A 35 -2.68 6.77 7.73
N VAL A 36 -2.04 6.41 6.61
CA VAL A 36 -1.47 7.37 5.66
C VAL A 36 -2.57 8.22 5.03
N GLY A 37 -3.69 7.62 4.61
CA GLY A 37 -4.83 8.34 4.03
C GLY A 37 -5.44 9.35 5.01
N ILE A 38 -5.59 8.98 6.29
CA ILE A 38 -6.04 9.90 7.34
C ILE A 38 -5.05 11.04 7.52
N LEU A 39 -3.75 10.76 7.57
CA LEU A 39 -2.70 11.77 7.75
C LEU A 39 -2.69 12.79 6.60
N ILE A 40 -2.81 12.29 5.37
CA ILE A 40 -2.92 13.12 4.16
C ILE A 40 -4.21 13.94 4.18
N GLY A 41 -5.35 13.33 4.53
CA GLY A 41 -6.64 14.03 4.61
C GLY A 41 -6.67 15.13 5.68
N VAL A 42 -5.97 14.94 6.80
CA VAL A 42 -5.79 15.97 7.83
C VAL A 42 -4.90 17.11 7.33
N LEU A 43 -3.77 16.80 6.67
CA LEU A 43 -2.90 17.83 6.09
C LEU A 43 -3.55 18.56 4.91
N ALA A 44 -4.46 17.90 4.18
CA ALA A 44 -5.16 18.47 3.05
C ALA A 44 -6.17 19.57 3.45
N LYS A 45 -6.56 19.66 4.73
CA LYS A 45 -7.45 20.71 5.23
C LYS A 45 -6.77 22.09 5.32
N LEU A 46 -5.45 22.18 5.18
CA LEU A 46 -4.75 23.45 5.12
C LEU A 46 -4.79 24.00 3.69
N PRO A 47 -5.36 25.21 3.43
CA PRO A 47 -5.71 25.67 2.07
C PRO A 47 -4.51 25.80 1.11
N ILE A 48 -3.32 26.14 1.61
CA ILE A 48 -2.11 26.32 0.78
C ILE A 48 -1.42 24.98 0.50
N ILE A 49 -1.43 24.09 1.50
CA ILE A 49 -0.75 22.79 1.46
C ILE A 49 -1.67 21.72 0.86
N GLY A 50 -2.97 21.97 0.84
CA GLY A 50 -3.99 21.00 0.49
C GLY A 50 -3.98 20.56 -0.96
N ILE A 51 -3.61 21.43 -1.90
CA ILE A 51 -3.47 21.05 -3.32
C ILE A 51 -2.29 20.09 -3.49
N ILE A 52 -1.15 20.38 -2.84
CA ILE A 52 0.04 19.54 -2.90
C ILE A 52 -0.27 18.17 -2.27
N PHE A 53 -0.94 18.14 -1.12
CA PHE A 53 -1.35 16.91 -0.46
C PHE A 53 -2.47 16.16 -1.19
N ALA A 54 -3.33 16.84 -1.94
CA ALA A 54 -4.32 16.19 -2.80
C ALA A 54 -3.63 15.44 -3.96
N ILE A 55 -2.62 16.06 -4.59
CA ILE A 55 -1.82 15.41 -5.64
C ILE A 55 -1.07 14.21 -5.07
N ILE A 56 -0.34 14.42 -3.96
CA ILE A 56 0.38 13.34 -3.26
C ILE A 56 -0.58 12.24 -2.81
N GLY A 57 -1.76 12.61 -2.32
CA GLY A 57 -2.83 11.70 -1.91
C GLY A 57 -3.29 10.81 -3.04
N SER A 58 -3.56 11.37 -4.22
CA SER A 58 -3.92 10.56 -5.40
C SER A 58 -2.79 9.62 -5.82
N LEU A 59 -1.53 10.06 -5.71
CA LEU A 59 -0.37 9.26 -6.07
C LEU A 59 -0.18 8.09 -5.09
N VAL A 60 -0.41 8.36 -3.80
CA VAL A 60 -0.42 7.34 -2.74
C VAL A 60 -1.55 6.35 -2.95
N GLU A 61 -2.75 6.81 -3.28
CA GLU A 61 -3.91 5.95 -3.53
C GLU A 61 -3.68 4.97 -4.69
N ILE A 62 -3.11 5.47 -5.81
CA ILE A 62 -2.69 4.62 -6.93
C ILE A 62 -1.64 3.60 -6.46
N TYR A 63 -0.64 4.03 -5.68
CA TYR A 63 0.37 3.13 -5.11
C TYR A 63 -0.25 2.05 -4.22
N SER A 64 -1.27 2.40 -3.44
CA SER A 64 -2.00 1.50 -2.56
C SER A 64 -2.76 0.43 -3.35
N ILE A 65 -3.42 0.83 -4.44
CA ILE A 65 -4.13 -0.09 -5.33
C ILE A 65 -3.14 -1.06 -5.99
N VAL A 66 -2.02 -0.55 -6.54
CA VAL A 66 -0.96 -1.37 -7.12
C VAL A 66 -0.41 -2.37 -6.08
N GLY A 67 -0.32 -1.95 -4.82
CA GLY A 67 0.09 -2.77 -3.71
C GLY A 67 -0.84 -3.91 -3.35
N ALA A 68 -2.13 -3.62 -3.33
CA ALA A 68 -3.16 -4.63 -3.15
C ALA A 68 -3.10 -5.66 -4.29
N ILE A 69 -2.98 -5.21 -5.54
CA ILE A 69 -2.85 -6.07 -6.72
C ILE A 69 -1.59 -6.94 -6.62
N LEU A 70 -0.44 -6.38 -6.26
CA LEU A 70 0.81 -7.13 -6.09
C LEU A 70 0.72 -8.17 -4.97
N CYS A 71 0.03 -7.87 -3.86
CA CYS A 71 -0.22 -8.85 -2.81
C CYS A 71 -1.05 -10.03 -3.36
N VAL A 72 -2.11 -9.75 -4.12
CA VAL A 72 -2.96 -10.76 -4.75
C VAL A 72 -2.19 -11.57 -5.82
N LEU A 73 -1.37 -10.93 -6.66
CA LEU A 73 -0.57 -11.64 -7.67
C LEU A 73 0.51 -12.52 -7.04
N LYS A 74 1.11 -12.09 -5.93
CA LYS A 74 2.06 -12.89 -5.16
C LYS A 74 1.37 -14.08 -4.48
N PHE A 75 0.11 -13.93 -4.08
CA PHE A 75 -0.72 -15.02 -3.57
C PHE A 75 -0.90 -16.15 -4.59
N LEU A 76 -1.29 -15.75 -5.80
CA LEU A 76 -1.64 -16.64 -6.90
C LEU A 76 -0.40 -17.39 -7.43
N GLY A 77 0.78 -17.10 -6.90
CA GLY A 77 2.04 -17.70 -7.34
C GLY A 77 2.48 -17.23 -8.73
N THR A 78 1.73 -16.32 -9.35
CA THR A 78 2.05 -15.72 -10.66
C THR A 78 3.29 -14.85 -10.59
N VAL A 79 3.63 -14.35 -9.40
CA VAL A 79 4.66 -13.33 -9.17
C VAL A 79 5.53 -13.73 -7.96
N LYS A 80 6.84 -13.97 -8.18
CA LYS A 80 7.82 -14.54 -7.21
C LYS A 80 8.41 -13.52 -6.21
#